data_AF-A0A660PSG1-F1
#
_entry.id   AF-A0A660PSG1-F1
#
_cell.length_a   1.000
_cell.length_b   1.000
_cell.length_c   1.000
_cell.angle_alpha   90.00
_cell.angle_beta   90.00
_cell.angle_gamma   90.00
#
_symmetry.space_group_name_H-M   'P 1'
#
loop_
_entity.id
_entity.type
_entity.pdbx_description
1 polymer ?
#
loop_
_entity_poly.entity_id
_entity_poly.type
_entity_poly.pdbx_seq_one_letter_code
_entity_poly.pdbx_strand_id
1 'polypeptide(L)'
;MNRTKYILSGTMLLSLVFTKTAHASVDTGALFSISGIAEMVLLLCVVICLFWSMKIMSLVRGGMMSKSWQMFTLGFTFLMLARFLAIGQSVNLFVVPDYVSTILYLLMIATWLIGIYQTKRTLA
;
A
#
# COMPACT_ATOMS: atom_id res chain seq x y z
N MET A 1 -23.03 -12.60 -9.38
CA MET A 1 -23.22 -12.50 -7.92
C MET A 1 -22.18 -13.27 -7.09
N ASN A 2 -21.49 -14.29 -7.61
CA ASN A 2 -20.49 -15.05 -6.84
C ASN A 2 -19.12 -14.35 -6.64
N ARG A 3 -18.66 -13.53 -7.60
CA ARG A 3 -17.33 -12.86 -7.49
C ARG A 3 -17.22 -11.89 -6.31
N THR A 4 -18.30 -11.18 -5.97
CA THR A 4 -18.33 -10.22 -4.86
C THR A 4 -18.20 -10.92 -3.50
N LYS A 5 -18.71 -12.15 -3.37
CA LYS A 5 -18.62 -12.96 -2.13
C LYS A 5 -17.19 -13.42 -1.86
N TYR A 6 -16.42 -13.78 -2.89
CA TYR A 6 -15.01 -14.15 -2.74
C TYR A 6 -14.13 -12.96 -2.38
N ILE A 7 -14.41 -11.78 -2.93
CA ILE A 7 -13.67 -10.55 -2.61
C ILE A 7 -13.93 -10.15 -1.14
N LEU A 8 -15.19 -10.20 -0.69
CA LEU A 8 -15.58 -9.92 0.71
C LEU A 8 -15.01 -10.95 1.69
N SER A 9 -15.06 -12.25 1.35
CA SER A 9 -14.48 -13.31 2.19
C SER A 9 -12.96 -13.21 2.25
N GLY A 10 -12.32 -12.85 1.12
CA GLY A 10 -10.88 -12.63 1.05
C GLY A 10 -10.41 -11.43 1.87
N THR A 11 -11.12 -10.30 1.84
CA THR A 11 -10.80 -9.13 2.69
C THR A 11 -11.08 -9.39 4.16
N MET A 12 -12.07 -10.22 4.49
CA MET A 12 -12.40 -10.61 5.87
C MET A 12 -11.37 -11.60 6.46
N LEU A 13 -10.87 -12.54 5.65
CA LEU A 13 -9.77 -13.42 6.04
C LEU A 13 -8.43 -12.67 6.16
N LEU A 14 -8.19 -11.69 5.29
CA LEU A 14 -6.99 -10.86 5.37
C LEU A 14 -6.99 -9.99 6.64
N SER A 15 -8.15 -9.49 7.06
CA SER A 15 -8.28 -8.70 8.31
C SER A 15 -8.12 -9.55 9.57
N LEU A 16 -8.42 -10.85 9.52
CA LEU A 16 -8.15 -11.79 10.62
C LEU A 16 -6.65 -12.11 10.81
N VAL A 17 -5.83 -11.98 9.77
CA VAL A 17 -4.37 -12.17 9.88
C VAL A 17 -3.70 -11.00 10.62
N PHE A 18 -4.32 -9.81 10.61
CA PHE A 18 -3.79 -8.61 11.28
C PHE A 18 -4.29 -8.42 12.73
N THR A 19 -5.24 -9.23 13.21
CA THR A 19 -5.77 -9.12 14.58
C THR A 19 -5.10 -10.10 15.54
N LYS A 20 -3.82 -9.86 15.87
CA LYS A 20 -3.24 -10.41 17.09
C LYS A 20 -3.26 -9.37 18.22
N THR A 21 -4.00 -9.73 19.27
CA THR A 21 -4.01 -9.20 20.65
C THR A 21 -4.03 -7.68 20.83
N ALA A 22 -5.23 -7.15 21.04
CA ALA A 22 -5.54 -5.78 21.47
C ALA A 22 -5.16 -5.49 22.94
N HIS A 23 -3.91 -5.79 23.32
CA HIS A 23 -3.33 -5.48 24.64
C HIS A 23 -1.92 -4.87 24.53
N ALA A 24 -1.65 -4.11 23.46
CA ALA A 24 -0.47 -3.27 23.40
C ALA A 24 -0.78 -1.92 24.05
N SER A 25 -0.05 -1.56 25.10
CA SER A 25 0.04 -0.18 25.57
C SER A 25 0.59 0.65 24.41
N VAL A 26 -0.24 1.50 23.82
CA VAL A 26 0.15 2.35 22.69
C VAL A 26 1.13 3.40 23.20
N ASP A 27 2.40 3.31 22.79
CA ASP A 27 3.39 4.34 23.10
C ASP A 27 3.20 5.52 22.15
N THR A 28 2.40 6.50 22.61
CA THR A 28 2.13 7.72 21.84
C THR A 28 3.35 8.63 21.74
N GLY A 29 4.38 8.45 22.56
CA GLY A 29 5.63 9.21 22.49
C GLY A 29 6.40 8.96 21.19
N ALA A 30 6.28 7.76 20.62
CA ALA A 30 6.94 7.40 19.37
C ALA A 30 6.41 8.19 18.16
N LEU A 31 5.14 8.64 18.19
CA LEU A 31 4.54 9.44 17.12
C LEU A 31 5.12 10.85 17.02
N PHE A 32 5.59 11.41 18.14
CA PHE A 32 6.16 12.75 18.21
C PHE A 32 7.67 12.79 18.00
N SER A 33 8.29 11.63 17.75
CA SER A 33 9.69 11.55 17.33
C SER A 33 9.87 12.08 15.90
N ILE A 34 11.07 12.55 15.55
CA ILE A 34 11.41 12.99 14.18
C ILE A 34 11.10 11.89 13.15
N SER A 35 11.39 10.63 13.51
CA SER A 35 11.09 9.47 12.68
C SER A 35 9.58 9.22 12.52
N GLY A 36 8.81 9.33 13.60
CA GLY A 36 7.35 9.15 13.58
C GLY A 36 6.64 10.20 12.73
N ILE A 37 7.07 11.46 12.83
CA ILE A 37 6.55 12.56 12.01
C ILE A 37 6.86 12.32 10.52
N ALA A 38 8.08 11.88 10.20
CA ALA A 38 8.46 11.56 8.83
C ALA A 38 7.60 10.45 8.22
N GLU A 39 7.36 9.36 8.97
CA GLU A 39 6.50 8.26 8.51
C GLU A 39 5.04 8.72 8.30
N MET A 40 4.50 9.58 9.17
CA MET A 40 3.17 10.18 9.01
C MET A 40 3.06 11.04 7.74
N VAL A 41 4.06 11.88 7.48
CA VAL A 41 4.11 12.71 6.26
C VAL A 41 4.22 11.83 5.02
N LEU A 42 5.05 10.79 5.06
CA LEU A 42 5.17 9.81 3.96
C LEU A 42 3.86 9.07 3.73
N LEU A 43 3.18 8.62 4.78
CA LEU A 43 1.87 7.98 4.66
C LEU A 43 0.87 8.91 3.96
N LEU A 44 0.81 10.18 4.37
CA LEU A 44 -0.09 11.17 3.77
C LEU A 44 0.25 11.43 2.30
N CYS A 45 1.54 11.54 1.96
CA CYS A 45 2.00 11.66 0.58
C CYS A 45 1.55 10.45 -0.27
N VAL A 46 1.71 9.23 0.25
CA VAL A 46 1.31 8.01 -0.44
C VAL A 46 -0.20 7.95 -0.65
N VAL A 47 -1.01 8.36 0.32
CA VAL A 47 -2.47 8.44 0.18
C VAL A 47 -2.87 9.41 -0.93
N ILE A 48 -2.23 10.59 -0.98
CA ILE A 48 -2.46 11.57 -2.06
C ILE A 48 -2.06 10.98 -3.42
N CYS A 49 -0.90 10.34 -3.52
CA CYS A 49 -0.44 9.69 -4.75
C CYS A 49 -1.39 8.59 -5.21
N LEU A 50 -1.91 7.77 -4.30
CA LEU A 50 -2.85 6.70 -4.60
C LEU A 50 -4.19 7.27 -5.08
N PHE A 51 -4.71 8.31 -4.40
CA PHE A 51 -5.92 9.01 -4.82
C PHE A 51 -5.77 9.61 -6.23
N TRP A 52 -4.63 10.24 -6.50
CA TRP A 52 -4.32 10.81 -7.80
C TRP A 52 -4.19 9.73 -8.88
N SER A 53 -3.53 8.63 -8.57
CA SER A 53 -3.39 7.47 -9.45
C SER A 53 -4.75 6.87 -9.82
N MET A 54 -5.67 6.75 -8.85
CA MET A 54 -7.05 6.31 -9.11
C MET A 54 -7.81 7.29 -10.02
N LYS A 55 -7.63 8.61 -9.81
CA LYS A 55 -8.22 9.62 -10.69
C LYS A 55 -7.71 9.50 -12.12
N ILE A 56 -6.39 9.35 -12.31
CA ILE A 56 -5.81 9.16 -13.63
C ILE A 56 -6.30 7.86 -14.26
N MET A 57 -6.40 6.77 -13.49
CA MET A 57 -6.97 5.52 -13.99
C MET A 57 -8.41 5.71 -14.50
N SER A 58 -9.22 6.54 -13.83
CA SER A 58 -10.56 6.87 -14.32
C SER A 58 -10.55 7.66 -15.63
N LEU A 59 -9.55 8.52 -15.84
CA LEU A 59 -9.40 9.31 -17.08
C LEU A 59 -8.90 8.44 -18.25
N VAL A 60 -8.03 7.48 -17.98
CA VAL A 60 -7.42 6.59 -18.98
C VAL A 60 -8.23 5.29 -19.15
N ARG A 61 -9.40 5.21 -18.52
CA ARG A 61 -10.23 4.00 -18.46
C ARG A 61 -10.70 3.62 -19.88
N GLY A 62 -10.25 2.47 -20.36
CA GLY A 62 -10.56 1.96 -21.71
C GLY A 62 -9.47 2.25 -22.76
N GLY A 63 -8.46 3.06 -22.44
CA GLY A 63 -7.29 3.27 -23.29
C GLY A 63 -6.24 2.17 -23.15
N MET A 64 -5.31 2.09 -24.12
CA MET A 64 -4.18 1.15 -24.09
C MET A 64 -3.30 1.32 -22.85
N MET A 65 -3.23 2.55 -22.32
CA MET A 65 -2.47 2.92 -21.12
C MET A 65 -3.10 2.48 -19.79
N SER A 66 -4.35 2.00 -19.80
CA SER A 66 -5.08 1.61 -18.58
C SER A 66 -4.35 0.52 -17.78
N LYS A 67 -3.77 -0.49 -18.47
CA LYS A 67 -3.06 -1.60 -17.82
C LYS A 67 -1.76 -1.17 -17.13
N SER A 68 -1.05 -0.20 -17.71
CA SER A 68 0.14 0.38 -17.08
C SER A 68 -0.23 1.11 -15.79
N TRP A 69 -1.28 1.94 -15.84
CA TRP A 69 -1.74 2.67 -14.65
C TRP A 69 -2.22 1.76 -13.53
N GLN A 70 -2.84 0.61 -13.85
CA GLN A 70 -3.18 -0.41 -12.86
C GLN A 70 -1.96 -0.93 -12.08
N MET A 71 -0.83 -1.13 -12.75
CA MET A 71 0.39 -1.58 -12.09
C MET A 71 0.99 -0.51 -11.17
N PHE A 72 0.95 0.76 -11.57
CA PHE A 72 1.38 1.86 -10.70
C PHE A 72 0.48 2.02 -9.46
N THR A 73 -0.83 1.95 -9.62
CA THR A 73 -1.78 1.99 -8.49
C THR A 73 -1.53 0.84 -7.52
N LEU A 74 -1.22 -0.35 -8.05
CA LEU A 74 -0.90 -1.52 -7.25
C LEU A 74 0.42 -1.32 -6.48
N GLY A 75 1.43 -0.70 -7.09
CA GLY A 75 2.66 -0.31 -6.39
C GLY A 75 2.44 0.71 -5.27
N PHE A 76 1.62 1.74 -5.49
CA PHE A 76 1.24 2.68 -4.43
C PHE A 76 0.48 1.98 -3.29
N THR A 77 -0.30 0.95 -3.60
CA THR A 77 -1.01 0.15 -2.59
C THR A 77 -0.02 -0.61 -1.69
N PHE A 78 1.02 -1.23 -2.26
CA PHE A 78 2.07 -1.87 -1.48
C PHE A 78 2.86 -0.88 -0.64
N LEU A 79 3.16 0.29 -1.18
CA LEU A 79 3.82 1.37 -0.44
C LEU A 79 2.96 1.86 0.72
N MET A 80 1.65 2.01 0.52
CA MET A 80 0.70 2.39 1.57
C MET A 80 0.68 1.37 2.70
N LEU A 81 0.64 0.08 2.36
CA LEU A 81 0.67 -1.00 3.34
C LEU A 81 1.99 -1.01 4.11
N ALA A 82 3.14 -0.82 3.45
CA ALA A 82 4.44 -0.75 4.10
C ALA A 82 4.51 0.40 5.13
N ARG A 83 4.02 1.59 4.76
CA ARG A 83 4.00 2.76 5.67
C ARG A 83 3.03 2.58 6.82
N PHE A 84 1.87 1.97 6.57
CA PHE A 84 0.92 1.64 7.63
C PHE A 84 1.53 0.68 8.67
N LEU A 85 2.26 -0.35 8.22
CA LEU A 85 2.96 -1.27 9.11
C LEU A 85 4.09 -0.59 9.88
N ALA A 86 4.87 0.29 9.23
CA ALA A 86 5.96 1.04 9.88
C ALA A 86 5.45 1.93 11.03
N ILE A 87 4.33 2.63 10.81
CA ILE A 87 3.69 3.42 11.87
C ILE A 87 3.14 2.50 12.97
N GLY A 88 2.51 1.38 12.60
CA GLY A 88 2.00 0.40 13.56
C GLY A 88 3.08 -0.19 14.47
N GLN A 89 4.27 -0.47 13.92
CA GLN A 89 5.43 -0.88 14.72
C GLN A 89 5.95 0.25 15.61
N SER A 90 5.96 1.48 15.10
CA SER A 90 6.45 2.65 15.85
C SER A 90 5.65 2.87 17.14
N VAL A 91 4.33 2.63 17.13
CA VAL A 91 3.47 2.74 18.31
C VAL A 91 3.28 1.42 19.08
N ASN A 92 4.10 0.42 18.76
CA ASN A 92 4.06 -0.94 19.35
C ASN A 92 2.70 -1.65 19.18
N LEU A 93 1.87 -1.27 18.19
CA LEU A 93 0.58 -1.92 17.93
C LEU A 93 0.76 -3.36 17.44
N PHE A 94 1.80 -3.61 16.63
CA PHE A 94 2.11 -4.93 16.08
C PHE A 94 3.62 -5.15 16.00
N VAL A 95 4.09 -6.33 16.40
CA VAL A 95 5.47 -6.78 16.16
C VAL A 95 5.49 -7.50 14.82
N VAL A 96 5.87 -6.78 13.77
CA VAL A 96 6.07 -7.34 12.44
C VAL A 96 7.57 -7.59 12.25
N PRO A 97 7.99 -8.70 11.61
CA PRO A 97 9.39 -8.88 11.25
C PRO A 97 9.86 -7.95 10.13
N ASP A 98 11.10 -7.46 10.18
CA ASP A 98 11.65 -6.48 9.21
C ASP A 98 11.68 -6.97 7.76
N TYR A 99 11.64 -8.29 7.54
CA TYR A 99 11.55 -8.84 6.19
C TYR A 99 10.22 -8.51 5.51
N VAL A 100 9.14 -8.27 6.26
CA VAL A 100 7.81 -7.99 5.69
C VAL A 100 7.78 -6.64 4.98
N SER A 101 8.33 -5.59 5.61
CA SER A 101 8.45 -4.26 4.99
C SER A 101 9.36 -4.31 3.76
N THR A 102 10.47 -5.05 3.84
CA THR A 102 11.39 -5.28 2.72
C THR A 102 10.71 -5.96 1.53
N ILE A 103 9.91 -7.01 1.77
CA ILE A 103 9.14 -7.69 0.73
C ILE A 103 8.12 -6.75 0.08
N LEU A 104 7.44 -5.91 0.88
CA LEU A 104 6.49 -4.92 0.36
C LEU A 104 7.18 -3.87 -0.53
N TYR A 105 8.38 -3.40 -0.15
CA TYR A 105 9.15 -2.50 -0.99
C TYR A 105 9.64 -3.16 -2.27
N LEU A 106 10.05 -4.43 -2.23
CA LEU A 106 10.40 -5.18 -3.44
C LEU A 106 9.20 -5.35 -4.38
N LEU A 107 8.03 -5.67 -3.84
CA LEU A 107 6.78 -5.74 -4.60
C LEU A 107 6.39 -4.39 -5.22
N MET A 108 6.56 -3.29 -4.47
CA MET A 108 6.36 -1.94 -5.00
C MET A 108 7.29 -1.67 -6.19
N ILE A 109 8.59 -1.93 -6.07
CA ILE A 109 9.56 -1.67 -7.15
C ILE A 109 9.26 -2.55 -8.36
N ALA A 110 8.97 -3.85 -8.15
CA ALA A 110 8.63 -4.78 -9.22
C ALA A 110 7.40 -4.33 -10.01
N THR A 111 6.35 -3.91 -9.31
CA THR A 111 5.11 -3.44 -9.95
C THR A 111 5.29 -2.11 -10.67
N TRP A 112 6.11 -1.21 -10.14
CA TRP A 112 6.52 0.01 -10.82
C TRP A 112 7.30 -0.28 -12.10
N LEU A 113 8.28 -1.18 -12.07
CA LEU A 113 9.05 -1.58 -13.25
C LEU A 113 8.14 -2.16 -14.34
N ILE A 114 7.19 -3.01 -13.96
CA ILE A 114 6.19 -3.56 -14.88
C ILE A 114 5.32 -2.44 -15.46
N GLY A 115 4.90 -1.46 -14.65
CA GLY A 115 4.18 -0.27 -15.11
C GLY A 115 4.97 0.49 -16.18
N ILE A 116 6.24 0.80 -15.90
CA ILE A 116 7.13 1.49 -16.85
C ILE A 116 7.28 0.69 -18.15
N TYR A 117 7.51 -0.61 -18.05
CA TYR A 117 7.63 -1.49 -19.22
C TYR A 117 6.36 -1.45 -20.09
N GLN A 118 5.18 -1.50 -19.46
CA GLN A 118 3.91 -1.40 -20.19
C GLN A 118 3.71 -0.03 -20.82
N THR A 119 4.05 1.06 -20.13
CA THR A 119 4.00 2.43 -20.68
C THR A 119 4.85 2.51 -21.94
N LYS A 120 6.10 2.04 -21.89
CA LYS A 120 7.00 2.02 -23.06
C LYS A 120 6.40 1.21 -24.22
N ARG A 121 5.82 0.04 -23.92
CA ARG A 121 5.16 -0.80 -24.94
C ARG A 121 3.95 -0.15 -25.59
N THR A 122 3.22 0.72 -24.88
CA THR A 122 2.05 1.42 -25.44
C THR A 122 2.39 2.69 -26.21
N LEU A 123 3.58 3.24 -26.01
CA LEU A 123 4.07 4.46 -26.67
C LEU A 123 4.92 4.16 -27.92
N ALA A 124 5.54 2.98 -27.98
CA ALA A 124 6.28 2.48 -29.14
C ALA A 124 5.33 1.82 -30.15
#